data_AF-A0A1F9VJP8-F1
#
_entry.id   AF-A0A1F9VJP8-F1
#
_cell.length_a   1.000
_cell.length_b   1.000
_cell.length_c   1.000
_cell.angle_alpha   90.00
_cell.angle_beta   90.00
_cell.angle_gamma   90.00
#
_symmetry.space_group_name_H-M   'P 1'
#
loop_
_entity.id
_entity.type
_entity.pdbx_description
1 polymer ?
#
loop_
_entity_poly.entity_id
_entity_poly.type
_entity_poly.pdbx_seq_one_letter_code
_entity_poly.pdbx_strand_id
1 'polypeptide(L)'
;MSRPPPNPRAPAPEISLLHAARAAASAFSNAADFQDEAARFENLVASHLLKLVHWLHDREGYAAKLYFLRDTSKREVDFLVTVDEKVWFAVEAKSQDQAVSANLRYFRDKLKIPFSYQALRKEGVDRFSDGVRVLSAGKLLAALI
;
A
#
# COMPACT_ATOMS: atom_id res chain seq x y z
N MET A 1 -17.11 -6.81 8.21
CA MET A 1 -16.37 -5.75 8.93
C MET A 1 -14.92 -5.78 8.48
N SER A 2 -14.53 -4.87 7.59
CA SER A 2 -13.16 -4.76 7.10
C SER A 2 -12.30 -4.16 8.21
N ARG A 3 -11.46 -4.94 8.88
CA ARG A 3 -10.54 -4.38 9.88
C ARG A 3 -9.47 -3.57 9.17
N PRO A 4 -9.23 -2.29 9.54
CA PRO A 4 -8.07 -1.53 9.07
C PRO A 4 -6.75 -2.24 9.38
N PRO A 5 -5.62 -1.81 8.79
CA PRO A 5 -4.33 -2.12 9.40
C PRO A 5 -4.41 -1.75 10.90
N PRO A 6 -4.10 -2.69 11.81
CA PRO A 6 -4.20 -2.42 13.23
C PRO A 6 -3.23 -1.31 13.63
N ASN A 7 -3.51 -0.67 14.76
CA ASN A 7 -2.77 0.46 15.32
C ASN A 7 -1.24 0.34 15.08
N PRO A 8 -0.58 1.39 14.56
CA PRO A 8 0.85 1.39 14.20
C PRO A 8 1.82 1.06 15.35
N ARG A 9 1.34 0.96 16.60
CA ARG A 9 2.12 0.53 17.79
C ARG A 9 2.69 -0.90 17.74
N ALA A 10 2.50 -1.66 16.65
CA ALA A 10 3.19 -2.94 16.43
C ALA A 10 4.36 -2.76 15.45
N PRO A 11 5.57 -2.39 15.91
CA PRO A 11 6.69 -2.12 15.03
C PRO A 11 7.26 -3.39 14.38
N ALA A 12 7.54 -3.29 13.08
CA ALA A 12 8.37 -4.21 12.29
C ALA A 12 9.84 -3.72 12.25
N PRO A 13 10.79 -4.45 11.63
CA PRO A 13 12.21 -4.11 11.68
C PRO A 13 12.54 -2.75 11.04
N GLU A 14 13.63 -2.14 11.51
CA GLU A 14 14.24 -0.96 10.91
C GLU A 14 14.74 -1.26 9.48
N ILE A 15 14.66 -0.29 8.60
CA ILE A 15 14.89 -0.49 7.16
C ILE A 15 16.35 -0.21 6.79
N SER A 16 17.03 -1.18 6.18
CA SER A 16 18.12 -0.91 5.22
C SER A 16 17.48 -0.83 3.82
N LEU A 17 17.18 0.39 3.36
CA LEU A 17 16.35 0.63 2.17
C LEU A 17 17.05 0.15 0.88
N LEU A 18 16.48 -0.88 0.25
CA LEU A 18 16.47 -0.94 -1.21
C LEU A 18 15.76 0.31 -1.74
N HIS A 19 16.27 0.90 -2.82
CA HIS A 19 15.92 2.19 -3.43
C HIS A 19 14.41 2.55 -3.48
N ALA A 20 13.78 2.82 -2.35
CA ALA A 20 12.39 3.27 -2.29
C ALA A 20 12.38 4.76 -2.64
N ALA A 21 11.79 5.09 -3.79
CA ALA A 21 11.51 6.47 -4.13
C ALA A 21 10.31 6.93 -3.28
N ARG A 22 10.45 8.09 -2.63
CA ARG A 22 9.35 8.71 -1.88
C ARG A 22 8.19 9.01 -2.84
N ALA A 23 6.96 8.70 -2.45
CA ALA A 23 5.79 9.15 -3.18
C ALA A 23 5.65 10.68 -2.97
N ALA A 24 5.92 11.46 -4.00
CA ALA A 24 5.67 12.90 -3.97
C ALA A 24 4.22 13.16 -4.38
N ALA A 25 3.53 14.09 -3.70
CA ALA A 25 2.18 14.52 -4.09
C ALA A 25 2.11 14.99 -5.55
N SER A 26 3.23 15.48 -6.12
CA SER A 26 3.36 15.86 -7.53
C SER A 26 3.45 14.68 -8.51
N ALA A 27 3.69 13.46 -8.05
CA ALA A 27 3.69 12.26 -8.91
C ALA A 27 2.26 11.87 -9.34
N PHE A 28 1.23 12.34 -8.62
CA PHE A 28 -0.17 12.04 -8.89
C PHE A 28 -0.90 13.14 -9.68
N SER A 29 -0.24 14.28 -9.95
CA SER A 29 -0.90 15.50 -10.46
C SER A 29 -0.81 15.72 -11.98
N ASN A 30 -0.25 14.79 -12.76
CA ASN A 30 -0.16 14.97 -14.22
C ASN A 30 -1.10 14.04 -14.99
N ALA A 31 -2.00 14.70 -15.73
CA ALA A 31 -2.86 14.21 -16.83
C ALA A 31 -4.13 13.45 -16.41
N ALA A 32 -5.17 14.18 -16.00
CA ALA A 32 -6.51 13.65 -15.76
C ALA A 32 -7.25 13.17 -17.03
N ASP A 33 -6.75 13.46 -18.24
CA ASP A 33 -7.50 13.22 -19.49
C ASP A 33 -6.98 12.05 -20.37
N PHE A 34 -5.84 11.42 -20.05
CA PHE A 34 -5.22 10.40 -20.94
C PHE A 34 -4.71 9.12 -20.23
N GLN A 35 -5.10 8.90 -18.98
CA GLN A 35 -4.67 7.70 -18.25
C GLN A 35 -5.63 6.53 -18.48
N ASP A 36 -5.08 5.35 -18.79
CA ASP A 36 -5.85 4.10 -18.84
C ASP A 36 -6.45 3.79 -17.45
N GLU A 37 -7.51 2.99 -17.42
CA GLU A 37 -8.34 2.71 -16.26
C GLU A 37 -7.55 2.12 -15.09
N ALA A 38 -6.47 1.38 -15.38
CA ALA A 38 -5.53 0.86 -14.38
C ALA A 38 -4.81 1.99 -13.63
N ALA A 39 -4.25 2.97 -14.34
CA ALA A 39 -3.55 4.10 -13.74
C ALA A 39 -4.48 4.99 -12.91
N ARG A 40 -5.74 5.17 -13.35
CA ARG A 40 -6.77 5.87 -12.55
C ARG A 40 -7.07 5.14 -11.24
N PHE A 41 -7.10 3.81 -11.27
CA PHE A 41 -7.34 2.99 -10.09
C PHE A 41 -6.16 3.03 -9.10
N GLU A 42 -4.93 2.94 -9.58
CA GLU A 42 -3.73 3.12 -8.76
C GLU A 42 -3.71 4.50 -8.09
N ASN A 43 -4.00 5.57 -8.85
CA ASN A 43 -4.07 6.93 -8.32
C ASN A 43 -5.16 7.11 -7.24
N LEU A 44 -6.29 6.42 -7.40
CA LEU A 44 -7.35 6.41 -6.38
C LEU A 44 -6.86 5.79 -5.07
N VAL A 45 -6.19 4.64 -5.15
CA VAL A 45 -5.61 3.96 -3.98
C VAL A 45 -4.53 4.84 -3.33
N ALA A 46 -3.62 5.39 -4.13
CA ALA A 46 -2.56 6.27 -3.66
C ALA A 46 -3.09 7.50 -2.91
N SER A 47 -4.13 8.15 -3.44
CA SER A 47 -4.74 9.34 -2.85
C SER A 47 -5.32 9.06 -1.45
N HIS A 48 -5.93 7.90 -1.26
CA HIS A 48 -6.46 7.49 0.05
C HIS A 48 -5.34 7.14 1.04
N LEU A 49 -4.28 6.49 0.58
CA LEU A 49 -3.10 6.21 1.40
C LEU A 49 -2.39 7.51 1.81
N LEU A 50 -2.30 8.49 0.90
CA LEU A 50 -1.73 9.80 1.21
C LEU A 50 -2.58 10.55 2.24
N LYS A 51 -3.91 10.49 2.11
CA LYS A 51 -4.86 11.02 3.11
C LYS A 51 -4.65 10.38 4.49
N LEU A 52 -4.46 9.05 4.56
CA LEU A 52 -4.13 8.35 5.80
C LEU A 52 -2.79 8.83 6.38
N VAL A 53 -1.75 8.93 5.55
CA VAL A 53 -0.42 9.37 5.99
C VAL A 53 -0.47 10.79 6.56
N HIS A 54 -1.15 11.73 5.88
CA HIS A 54 -1.34 13.08 6.41
C HIS A 54 -2.14 13.08 7.71
N TRP A 55 -3.20 12.27 7.81
CA TRP A 55 -3.96 12.16 9.06
C TRP A 55 -3.09 11.63 10.22
N LEU A 56 -2.30 10.58 10.00
CA LEU A 56 -1.40 10.04 11.00
C LEU A 56 -0.33 11.04 11.44
N HIS A 57 0.20 11.82 10.50
CA HIS A 57 1.21 12.83 10.77
C HIS A 57 0.62 14.05 11.49
N ASP A 58 -0.39 14.68 10.91
CA ASP A 58 -0.90 15.98 11.35
C ASP A 58 -1.83 15.86 12.56
N ARG A 59 -2.58 14.75 12.67
CA ARG A 59 -3.56 14.53 13.74
C ARG A 59 -3.01 13.70 14.88
N GLU A 60 -2.32 12.60 14.56
CA GLU A 60 -1.86 11.63 15.55
C GLU A 60 -0.38 11.80 15.94
N GLY A 61 0.38 12.62 15.20
CA GLY A 61 1.79 12.94 15.50
C GLY A 61 2.80 11.85 15.10
N TYR A 62 2.40 10.85 14.32
CA TYR A 62 3.31 9.79 13.85
C TYR A 62 4.18 10.26 12.69
N ALA A 63 5.44 9.79 12.59
CA ALA A 63 6.28 10.05 11.43
C ALA A 63 5.93 9.10 10.27
N ALA A 64 4.69 9.17 9.78
CA ALA A 64 4.18 8.32 8.70
C ALA A 64 4.66 8.79 7.32
N LYS A 65 5.02 7.86 6.44
CA LYS A 65 5.50 8.15 5.07
C LYS A 65 4.99 7.11 4.07
N LEU A 66 4.74 7.56 2.83
CA LEU A 66 4.33 6.72 1.70
C LEU A 66 5.48 6.61 0.67
N TYR A 67 5.73 5.40 0.20
CA TYR A 67 6.79 5.08 -0.76
C TYR A 67 6.29 4.16 -1.86
N PHE A 68 6.97 4.20 -3.02
CA PHE A 68 6.96 3.12 -4.00
C PHE A 68 8.07 2.12 -3.65
N LEU A 69 7.78 0.81 -3.73
CA LEU A 69 8.74 -0.22 -3.38
C LEU A 69 9.27 -0.91 -4.64
N ARG A 70 10.57 -0.76 -4.89
CA ARG A 70 11.25 -1.39 -6.03
C ARG A 70 12.63 -1.90 -5.65
N ASP A 71 13.04 -3.00 -6.26
CA ASP A 71 14.42 -3.50 -6.16
C ASP A 71 15.23 -3.43 -7.46
N THR A 72 16.53 -3.71 -7.35
CA THR A 72 17.47 -3.72 -8.49
C THR A 72 17.16 -4.80 -9.52
N SER A 73 16.37 -5.83 -9.16
CA SER A 73 15.87 -6.85 -10.08
C SER A 73 14.55 -6.44 -10.74
N LYS A 74 14.13 -5.17 -10.61
CA LYS A 74 12.89 -4.61 -11.16
C LYS A 74 11.62 -5.29 -10.61
N ARG A 75 11.66 -5.89 -9.42
CA ARG A 75 10.44 -6.26 -8.70
C ARG A 75 9.83 -5.02 -8.07
N GLU A 76 8.52 -4.89 -8.21
CA GLU A 76 7.77 -3.71 -7.80
C GLU A 76 6.56 -4.11 -6.96
N VAL A 77 6.28 -3.29 -5.95
CA VAL A 77 5.02 -3.22 -5.21
C VAL A 77 4.61 -1.77 -5.15
N ASP A 78 3.35 -1.48 -5.48
CA ASP A 78 2.88 -0.11 -5.72
C ASP A 78 3.11 0.80 -4.50
N PHE A 79 2.74 0.34 -3.31
CA PHE A 79 2.78 1.20 -2.12
C PHE A 79 3.36 0.51 -0.89
N LEU A 80 4.17 1.26 -0.15
CA LEU A 80 4.69 0.91 1.16
C LEU A 80 4.45 2.09 2.11
N VAL A 81 3.81 1.82 3.25
CA VAL A 81 3.63 2.78 4.33
C VAL A 81 4.56 2.43 5.48
N THR A 82 5.29 3.44 5.94
CA THR A 82 6.12 3.35 7.14
C THR A 82 5.61 4.30 8.21
N VAL A 83 5.90 3.98 9.47
CA VAL A 83 5.67 4.83 10.65
C VAL A 83 6.94 4.77 11.48
N ASP A 84 7.46 5.93 11.89
CA ASP A 84 8.69 6.05 12.68
C ASP A 84 9.85 5.24 12.06
N GLU A 85 9.98 5.37 10.73
CA GLU A 85 10.98 4.70 9.89
C GLU A 85 10.90 3.17 9.86
N LYS A 86 9.83 2.58 10.39
CA LYS A 86 9.57 1.14 10.38
C LYS A 86 8.46 0.80 9.40
N VAL A 87 8.60 -0.33 8.71
CA VAL A 87 7.56 -0.80 7.78
C VAL A 87 6.29 -1.13 8.55
N TRP A 88 5.14 -0.61 8.10
CA TRP A 88 3.85 -0.93 8.68
C TRP A 88 3.03 -1.84 7.77
N PHE A 89 2.78 -1.40 6.52
CA PHE A 89 2.08 -2.23 5.55
C PHE A 89 2.44 -1.90 4.11
N ALA A 90 2.14 -2.85 3.22
CA ALA A 90 2.26 -2.66 1.77
C ALA A 90 0.93 -2.95 1.06
N VAL A 91 0.71 -2.28 -0.06
CA VAL A 91 -0.48 -2.42 -0.90
C VAL A 91 -0.08 -2.59 -2.35
N GLU A 92 -0.64 -3.61 -2.99
CA GLU A 92 -0.64 -3.80 -4.44
C GLU A 92 -2.06 -3.57 -4.98
N ALA A 93 -2.24 -2.68 -5.95
CA ALA A 93 -3.49 -2.45 -6.63
C ALA A 93 -3.58 -3.33 -7.89
N LYS A 94 -4.66 -4.12 -8.02
CA LYS A 94 -4.92 -4.90 -9.24
C LYS A 94 -6.35 -4.74 -9.73
N SER A 95 -6.55 -4.74 -11.05
CA SER A 95 -7.89 -4.64 -11.62
C SER A 95 -8.75 -5.88 -11.34
N GLN A 96 -8.27 -7.08 -11.67
CA GLN A 96 -9.08 -8.32 -11.53
C GLN A 96 -8.32 -9.57 -11.07
N ASP A 97 -6.99 -9.62 -11.22
CA ASP A 97 -6.22 -10.81 -10.83
C ASP A 97 -6.31 -11.02 -9.31
N GLN A 98 -6.97 -12.11 -8.94
CA GLN A 98 -7.16 -12.48 -7.55
C GLN A 98 -5.95 -13.24 -7.00
N ALA A 99 -5.09 -13.82 -7.83
CA ALA A 99 -3.91 -14.53 -7.35
C ALA A 99 -2.97 -13.56 -6.62
N VAL A 100 -2.39 -14.03 -5.51
CA VAL A 100 -1.48 -13.20 -4.71
C VAL A 100 -0.25 -12.84 -5.56
N SER A 101 0.06 -11.55 -5.63
CA SER A 101 1.25 -11.05 -6.34
C SER A 101 2.52 -11.69 -5.77
N ALA A 102 3.32 -12.30 -6.65
CA ALA A 102 4.59 -12.91 -6.27
C ALA A 102 5.59 -11.87 -5.73
N ASN A 103 5.56 -10.65 -6.26
CA ASN A 103 6.38 -9.53 -5.79
C ASN A 103 5.97 -9.11 -4.38
N LEU A 104 4.67 -8.95 -4.13
CA LEU A 104 4.16 -8.62 -2.81
C LEU A 104 4.54 -9.68 -1.77
N ARG A 105 4.42 -10.97 -2.12
CA ARG A 105 4.86 -12.08 -1.26
C ARG A 105 6.37 -12.04 -1.00
N TYR A 106 7.17 -11.83 -2.06
CA TYR A 106 8.63 -11.71 -1.93
C TYR A 106 9.03 -10.57 -0.99
N PHE A 107 8.49 -9.37 -1.16
CA PHE A 107 8.82 -8.22 -0.30
C PHE A 107 8.29 -8.40 1.12
N ARG A 108 7.09 -8.97 1.29
CA ARG A 108 6.57 -9.34 2.61
C ARG A 108 7.56 -10.20 3.36
N ASP A 109 8.04 -11.28 2.74
CA ASP A 109 8.91 -12.26 3.39
C ASP A 109 10.31 -11.70 3.63
N LYS A 110 10.82 -10.89 2.71
CA LYS A 110 12.15 -10.26 2.77
C LYS A 110 12.21 -9.14 3.81
N LEU A 111 11.22 -8.24 3.83
CA LEU A 111 11.18 -7.07 4.71
C LEU A 111 10.41 -7.32 6.02
N LYS A 112 9.83 -8.52 6.18
CA LYS A 112 8.95 -8.88 7.31
C LYS A 112 7.81 -7.88 7.49
N ILE A 113 7.16 -7.53 6.37
CA ILE A 113 6.06 -6.57 6.34
C ILE A 113 4.92 -7.13 7.19
N PRO A 114 4.46 -6.42 8.25
CA PRO A 114 3.42 -6.93 9.14
C PRO A 114 2.09 -7.19 8.44
N PHE A 115 1.69 -6.26 7.56
CA PHE A 115 0.44 -6.34 6.81
C PHE A 115 0.68 -6.13 5.33
N SER A 116 0.12 -7.02 4.52
CA SER A 116 0.20 -6.94 3.06
C SER A 116 -1.19 -7.07 2.47
N TYR A 117 -1.54 -6.12 1.62
CA TYR A 117 -2.86 -6.03 1.00
C TYR A 117 -2.75 -6.10 -0.51
N GLN A 118 -3.63 -6.86 -1.14
CA GLN A 118 -3.89 -6.78 -2.57
C GLN A 118 -5.29 -6.22 -2.78
N ALA A 119 -5.34 -4.96 -3.19
CA ALA A 119 -6.57 -4.20 -3.40
C ALA A 119 -7.09 -4.45 -4.80
N LEU A 120 -8.27 -5.09 -4.90
CA LEU A 120 -8.89 -5.42 -6.17
C LEU A 120 -9.97 -4.40 -6.53
N ARG A 121 -10.04 -3.98 -7.79
CA ARG A 121 -11.20 -3.20 -8.26
C ARG A 121 -12.50 -4.01 -8.22
N LYS A 122 -12.39 -5.34 -8.33
CA LYS A 122 -13.53 -6.27 -8.21
C LYS A 122 -14.18 -6.18 -6.83
N GLU A 123 -15.51 -6.00 -6.83
CA GLU A 123 -16.32 -5.98 -5.61
C GLU A 123 -16.57 -7.37 -5.01
N GLY A 124 -16.95 -7.39 -3.73
CA GLY A 124 -17.32 -8.62 -3.01
C GLY A 124 -16.16 -9.52 -2.57
N VAL A 125 -14.90 -9.13 -2.80
CA VAL A 125 -13.72 -9.92 -2.43
C VAL A 125 -13.24 -9.51 -1.02
N ASP A 126 -12.97 -10.49 -0.16
CA ASP A 126 -12.19 -10.33 1.08
C ASP A 126 -11.76 -11.73 1.54
N ARG A 127 -10.47 -12.04 1.40
CA ARG A 127 -9.90 -13.33 1.77
C ARG A 127 -8.44 -13.17 2.20
N PHE A 128 -7.95 -14.13 2.96
CA PHE A 128 -6.56 -14.19 3.38
C PHE A 128 -5.87 -15.39 2.72
N SER A 129 -4.72 -15.18 2.09
CA SER A 129 -3.98 -16.19 1.34
C SER A 129 -2.50 -15.85 1.34
N ASP A 130 -1.63 -16.81 1.61
CA ASP A 130 -0.16 -16.64 1.59
C ASP A 130 0.34 -15.44 2.44
N GLY A 131 -0.32 -15.16 3.57
CA GLY A 131 0.06 -14.01 4.41
C GLY A 131 -0.36 -12.63 3.87
N VAL A 132 -1.13 -12.61 2.78
CA VAL A 132 -1.66 -11.40 2.13
C VAL A 132 -3.19 -11.39 2.24
N ARG A 133 -3.76 -10.24 2.58
CA ARG A 133 -5.21 -10.03 2.51
C ARG A 133 -5.59 -9.50 1.13
N VAL A 134 -6.35 -10.28 0.38
CA VAL A 134 -6.88 -9.91 -0.93
C VAL A 134 -8.31 -9.42 -0.75
N LEU A 135 -8.59 -8.17 -1.05
CA LEU A 135 -9.90 -7.56 -0.79
C LEU A 135 -10.28 -6.51 -1.83
N SER A 136 -11.58 -6.26 -1.98
CA SER A 136 -12.08 -5.16 -2.79
C SER A 136 -11.53 -3.82 -2.30
N ALA A 137 -11.13 -2.96 -3.23
CA ALA A 137 -10.54 -1.67 -2.92
C ALA A 137 -11.48 -0.84 -2.04
N GLY A 138 -12.77 -0.77 -2.37
CA GLY A 138 -13.75 -0.07 -1.54
C GLY A 138 -13.73 -0.50 -0.07
N LYS A 139 -13.53 -1.79 0.22
CA LYS A 139 -13.41 -2.31 1.60
C LYS A 139 -12.11 -1.89 2.28
N LEU A 140 -11.00 -1.85 1.55
CA LEU A 140 -9.71 -1.38 2.08
C LEU A 140 -9.79 0.11 2.37
N LEU A 141 -10.22 0.89 1.37
CA LEU A 141 -10.23 2.36 1.41
C LEU A 141 -11.17 2.88 2.49
N ALA A 142 -12.35 2.28 2.66
CA ALA A 142 -13.30 2.63 3.72
C ALA A 142 -12.82 2.30 5.13
N ALA A 143 -11.74 1.51 5.28
CA ALA A 143 -11.18 1.18 6.58
C ALA A 143 -10.06 2.15 6.99
N LEU A 144 -9.47 2.92 6.07
CA LEU A 144 -8.25 3.67 6.37
C LEU A 144 -8.45 4.79 7.41
N ILE A 145 -9.61 5.45 7.43
CA ILE A 145 -9.99 6.52 8.38
C ILE A 145 -11.50 6.69 8.43
#